data_AF-A0A3M1Y656-F1
#
_entry.id   AF-A0A3M1Y656-F1
#
_cell.length_a   1.000
_cell.length_b   1.000
_cell.length_c   1.000
_cell.angle_alpha   90.00
_cell.angle_beta   90.00
_cell.angle_gamma   90.00
#
_symmetry.space_group_name_H-M   'P 1'
#
loop_
_entity.id
_entity.type
_entity.pdbx_description
1 polymer ?
#
loop_
_entity_poly.entity_id
_entity_poly.type
_entity_poly.pdbx_seq_one_letter_code
_entity_poly.pdbx_strand_id
1 'polypeptide(L)'
;MKTHVPLKSAVTLAFIALASMMGPSGHAQVVPGSYMLQNRGLVNGFLAWENGQVGEGITPQNLEPGAWQIEALDNGFFRLRKGGLPGHYLHTETGPLGCSPVPDTYWSAHWAIEAVPGTGAFRLRNRYRPDQYLHMEPGRLACGPLSPEAPSAQWDLLPAFRLKVLYVLPRGEKAKPKAAEALRTIMAIVQTHYLEQLGVTFEMDEDFFATTRTRLAPSQAVDWDTNVSLILGFEESAYQSRGNLVYSVLEGTEGAAGGSWNIVKMTGGFWETAYQTYQTEPHRLNQVVHAWSHELGHAFGLLHTEAATRPCLEEKGLFLPPLPSCIMQKQEDLGAVYNYPFIEVEKKLLLDRAFSQEYRDCAPLRSLRPFPTTHLFRTRIQPYRNGPLRTISIVEFWNAGGVHGTLSLQPDGQWLERDEAGKERYRFQEVSRSQDIIQLFDNTRGVYLDINLVDMQVWYRREAGGNKSPLYEIIWTKG
;
A
#
# COMPACT_ATOMS: atom_id res chain seq x y z
N MET A 1 8.32 -5.92 44.68
CA MET A 1 6.94 -5.92 44.15
C MET A 1 6.88 -4.97 42.96
N LYS A 2 6.94 -5.50 41.74
CA LYS A 2 6.70 -4.72 40.52
C LYS A 2 5.21 -4.81 40.23
N THR A 3 4.51 -3.69 40.31
CA THR A 3 3.09 -3.57 40.02
C THR A 3 2.86 -3.87 38.53
N HIS A 4 2.21 -4.99 38.24
CA HIS A 4 1.65 -5.27 36.93
C HIS A 4 0.57 -4.22 36.63
N VAL A 5 0.85 -3.31 35.70
CA VAL A 5 -0.19 -2.52 35.06
C VAL A 5 -0.77 -3.40 33.95
N PRO A 6 -2.09 -3.69 33.93
CA PRO A 6 -2.68 -4.50 32.88
C PRO A 6 -2.57 -3.80 31.52
N LEU A 7 -2.11 -4.54 30.49
CA LEU A 7 -1.77 -4.06 29.14
C LEU A 7 -2.91 -3.29 28.44
N LYS A 8 -4.18 -3.54 28.81
CA LYS A 8 -5.33 -2.74 28.36
C LYS A 8 -5.11 -1.23 28.61
N SER A 9 -4.42 -0.86 29.69
CA SER A 9 -4.17 0.55 30.03
C SER A 9 -3.00 1.15 29.25
N ALA A 10 -1.92 0.39 28.99
CA ALA A 10 -0.77 0.89 28.22
C ALA A 10 -1.09 1.07 26.74
N VAL A 11 -1.86 0.15 26.15
CA VAL A 11 -2.36 0.27 24.77
C VAL A 11 -3.35 1.44 24.67
N THR A 12 -4.23 1.64 25.65
CA THR A 12 -5.16 2.79 25.66
C THR A 12 -4.43 4.14 25.80
N LEU A 13 -3.33 4.21 26.55
CA LEU A 13 -2.55 5.43 26.76
C LEU A 13 -1.71 5.85 25.54
N ALA A 14 -1.21 4.90 24.74
CA ALA A 14 -0.45 5.22 23.52
C ALA A 14 -1.34 5.83 22.41
N PHE A 15 -2.61 5.44 22.32
CA PHE A 15 -3.53 5.94 21.28
C PHE A 15 -4.11 7.34 21.55
N ILE A 16 -4.03 7.83 22.80
CA ILE A 16 -4.43 9.21 23.14
C ILE A 16 -3.46 10.25 22.52
N ALA A 17 -2.27 9.84 22.06
CA ALA A 17 -1.32 10.74 21.41
C ALA A 17 -1.81 11.31 20.06
N LEU A 18 -2.75 10.65 19.36
CA LEU A 18 -3.39 11.25 18.18
C LEU A 18 -4.35 12.39 18.55
N ALA A 19 -4.88 12.41 19.79
CA ALA A 19 -5.77 13.44 20.28
C ALA A 19 -5.03 14.68 20.83
N SER A 20 -3.71 14.60 21.04
CA SER A 20 -2.92 15.70 21.64
C SER A 20 -2.15 16.57 20.62
N MET A 21 -2.63 16.69 19.38
CA MET A 21 -2.08 17.66 18.40
C MET A 21 -2.44 19.14 18.71
N MET A 22 -3.04 19.39 19.88
CA MET A 22 -3.27 20.73 20.40
C MET A 22 -2.01 21.23 21.11
N GLY A 23 -1.26 22.11 20.44
CA GLY A 23 -0.19 22.87 21.08
C GLY A 23 -0.74 23.77 22.19
N PRO A 24 0.14 24.34 23.04
CA PRO A 24 -0.24 25.20 24.16
C PRO A 24 -1.03 26.48 23.77
N SER A 25 -1.18 26.76 22.46
CA SER A 25 -1.96 27.86 21.90
C SER A 25 -3.39 27.48 21.48
N GLY A 26 -3.83 26.23 21.66
CA GLY A 26 -5.18 25.79 21.24
C GLY A 26 -5.38 25.69 19.72
N HIS A 27 -4.30 25.79 18.93
CA HIS A 27 -4.31 25.54 17.49
C HIS A 27 -3.71 24.16 17.17
N ALA A 28 -4.35 23.44 16.25
CA ALA A 28 -3.81 22.19 15.71
C ALA A 28 -2.48 22.49 14.99
N GLN A 29 -1.39 21.90 15.45
CA GLN A 29 -0.09 22.00 14.79
C GLN A 29 0.07 20.89 13.76
N VAL A 30 0.48 21.26 12.54
CA VAL A 30 0.86 20.28 11.51
C VAL A 30 2.25 19.77 11.83
N VAL A 31 2.37 18.45 11.96
CA VAL A 31 3.65 17.76 12.12
C VAL A 31 4.16 17.36 10.74
N PRO A 32 5.45 17.56 10.40
CA PRO A 32 6.01 17.06 9.16
C PRO A 32 5.81 15.54 9.01
N GLY A 33 5.47 15.10 7.81
CA GLY A 33 5.16 13.70 7.56
C GLY A 33 4.40 13.45 6.28
N SER A 34 3.94 12.21 6.10
CA SER A 34 3.21 11.76 4.92
C SER A 34 1.71 11.91 5.13
N TYR A 35 1.02 12.60 4.23
CA TYR A 35 -0.42 12.87 4.32
C TYR A 35 -1.14 12.69 2.99
N MET A 36 -2.38 12.21 3.04
CA MET A 36 -3.39 12.48 2.04
C MET A 36 -4.13 13.74 2.41
N LEU A 37 -4.40 14.60 1.43
CA LEU A 37 -5.15 15.83 1.64
C LEU A 37 -6.55 15.65 1.07
N GLN A 38 -7.54 15.49 1.95
CA GLN A 38 -8.95 15.34 1.55
C GLN A 38 -9.65 16.70 1.55
N ASN A 39 -10.31 17.05 0.45
CA ASN A 39 -11.06 18.29 0.34
C ASN A 39 -12.44 18.16 1.00
N ARG A 40 -12.88 19.18 1.74
CA ARG A 40 -14.22 19.18 2.37
C ARG A 40 -15.35 19.69 1.46
N GLY A 41 -15.02 20.48 0.45
CA GLY A 41 -15.97 20.92 -0.57
C GLY A 41 -16.33 19.82 -1.57
N LEU A 42 -15.65 18.67 -1.55
CA LEU A 42 -15.88 17.56 -2.45
C LEU A 42 -15.92 16.21 -1.73
N VAL A 43 -17.02 15.49 -1.86
CA VAL A 43 -17.14 14.12 -1.32
C VAL A 43 -16.08 13.24 -1.99
N ASN A 44 -15.20 12.64 -1.18
CA ASN A 44 -14.07 11.80 -1.62
C ASN A 44 -13.04 12.50 -2.55
N GLY A 45 -12.97 13.83 -2.54
CA GLY A 45 -11.96 14.56 -3.31
C GLY A 45 -10.62 14.58 -2.58
N PHE A 46 -9.55 14.13 -3.24
CA PHE A 46 -8.19 14.16 -2.70
C PHE A 46 -7.27 15.01 -3.58
N LEU A 47 -6.21 15.55 -2.98
CA LEU A 47 -5.10 16.13 -3.73
C LEU A 47 -4.33 15.01 -4.46
N ALA A 48 -4.55 14.88 -5.75
CA ALA A 48 -3.94 13.87 -6.61
C ALA A 48 -2.81 14.45 -7.51
N TRP A 49 -2.02 13.56 -8.09
CA TRP A 49 -1.01 13.88 -9.11
C TRP A 49 -1.05 12.81 -10.20
N GLU A 50 -1.11 13.21 -11.47
CA GLU A 50 -1.06 12.31 -12.61
C GLU A 50 -0.18 12.88 -13.74
N ASN A 51 0.71 12.05 -14.30
CA ASN A 51 1.48 12.32 -15.52
C ASN A 51 2.16 13.71 -15.60
N GLY A 52 2.76 14.18 -14.50
CA GLY A 52 3.48 15.46 -14.47
C GLY A 52 2.58 16.70 -14.37
N GLN A 53 1.26 16.53 -14.28
CA GLN A 53 0.32 17.61 -14.02
C GLN A 53 -0.27 17.49 -12.61
N VAL A 54 -0.41 18.63 -11.96
CA VAL A 54 -1.22 18.75 -10.76
C VAL A 54 -2.63 19.03 -11.24
N GLY A 55 -3.50 18.02 -11.16
CA GLY A 55 -4.82 18.03 -11.77
C GLY A 55 -5.83 17.21 -10.99
N GLU A 56 -7.08 17.38 -11.44
CA GLU A 56 -8.39 16.89 -11.00
C GLU A 56 -8.45 15.78 -9.94
N GLY A 57 -9.41 15.93 -9.04
CA GLY A 57 -9.78 14.92 -8.05
C GLY A 57 -11.28 14.96 -7.79
N ILE A 58 -12.08 15.25 -8.82
CA ILE A 58 -13.47 14.75 -8.84
C ILE A 58 -13.39 13.41 -9.55
N THR A 59 -13.82 12.34 -8.88
CA THR A 59 -13.92 10.95 -9.36
C THR A 59 -14.05 10.81 -10.88
N PRO A 60 -13.03 10.21 -11.54
CA PRO A 60 -13.29 8.95 -12.22
C PRO A 60 -12.14 7.97 -11.98
N GLN A 61 -12.31 7.03 -11.05
CA GLN A 61 -11.66 5.70 -10.97
C GLN A 61 -10.12 5.52 -11.14
N ASN A 62 -9.33 6.54 -11.51
CA ASN A 62 -7.99 6.35 -12.08
C ASN A 62 -6.91 7.34 -11.58
N LEU A 63 -7.25 8.31 -10.73
CA LEU A 63 -6.28 9.29 -10.20
C LEU A 63 -5.80 8.86 -8.83
N GLU A 64 -4.48 8.61 -8.68
CA GLU A 64 -3.84 8.24 -7.42
C GLU A 64 -4.09 9.32 -6.34
N PRO A 65 -4.79 9.03 -5.23
CA PRO A 65 -4.61 9.79 -4.00
C PRO A 65 -3.14 9.69 -3.58
N GLY A 66 -2.33 10.64 -4.04
CA GLY A 66 -0.91 10.64 -3.76
C GLY A 66 -0.66 10.99 -2.30
N ALA A 67 0.13 10.17 -1.60
CA ALA A 67 0.75 10.62 -0.37
C ALA A 67 1.66 11.83 -0.67
N TRP A 68 1.48 12.92 0.09
CA TRP A 68 2.30 14.12 0.06
C TRP A 68 3.14 14.19 1.32
N GLN A 69 4.45 14.40 1.14
CA GLN A 69 5.36 14.66 2.24
C GLN A 69 5.30 16.15 2.55
N ILE A 70 4.80 16.48 3.74
CA ILE A 70 4.81 17.83 4.29
C ILE A 70 6.15 18.02 5.01
N GLU A 71 6.99 18.88 4.46
CA GLU A 71 8.33 19.18 4.96
C GLU A 71 8.34 20.58 5.57
N ALA A 72 8.76 20.70 6.84
CA ALA A 72 8.88 22.00 7.49
C ALA A 72 10.12 22.75 6.97
N LEU A 73 9.99 24.07 6.87
CA LEU A 73 11.08 25.01 6.65
C LEU A 73 11.35 25.80 7.94
N ASP A 74 12.58 26.27 8.12
CA ASP A 74 13.04 27.00 9.32
C ASP A 74 12.28 28.31 9.60
N ASN A 75 11.40 28.74 8.70
CA ASN A 75 10.65 29.99 8.75
C ASN A 75 9.14 29.80 8.95
N GLY A 76 8.69 28.62 9.39
CA GLY A 76 7.28 28.34 9.68
C GLY A 76 6.40 28.10 8.44
N PHE A 77 7.01 27.99 7.26
CA PHE A 77 6.35 27.53 6.05
C PHE A 77 6.64 26.04 5.83
N PHE A 78 5.89 25.45 4.92
CA PHE A 78 6.01 24.05 4.54
C PHE A 78 6.18 23.91 3.04
N ARG A 79 6.75 22.78 2.62
CA ARG A 79 6.73 22.32 1.24
C ARG A 79 5.95 21.02 1.15
N LEU A 80 5.19 20.84 0.08
CA LEU A 80 4.45 19.62 -0.20
C LEU A 80 5.18 18.88 -1.32
N ARG A 81 5.96 17.86 -0.96
CA ARG A 81 6.66 17.00 -1.92
C ARG A 81 5.79 15.82 -2.30
N LYS A 82 5.76 15.45 -3.58
CA LYS A 82 5.08 14.24 -4.00
C LYS A 82 5.84 12.99 -3.52
N GLY A 83 5.16 12.11 -2.79
CA GLY A 83 5.73 10.82 -2.39
C GLY A 83 6.15 10.00 -3.61
N GLY A 84 7.35 9.39 -3.54
CA GLY A 84 7.95 8.63 -4.63
C GLY A 84 8.66 9.46 -5.72
N LEU A 85 8.59 10.80 -5.68
CA LEU A 85 9.27 11.69 -6.62
C LEU A 85 10.18 12.68 -5.89
N PRO A 86 11.48 12.34 -5.71
CA PRO A 86 12.44 13.25 -5.09
C PRO A 86 12.47 14.61 -5.81
N GLY A 87 12.52 15.68 -5.03
CA GLY A 87 12.60 17.04 -5.54
C GLY A 87 11.32 17.61 -6.16
N HIS A 88 10.25 16.83 -6.37
CA HIS A 88 9.03 17.33 -7.00
C HIS A 88 8.08 17.94 -5.96
N TYR A 89 7.90 19.26 -6.01
CA TYR A 89 7.10 20.01 -5.03
C TYR A 89 5.92 20.71 -5.68
N LEU A 90 4.80 20.78 -4.94
CA LEU A 90 3.66 21.60 -5.30
C LEU A 90 4.05 23.09 -5.31
N HIS A 91 3.85 23.78 -6.42
CA HIS A 91 4.22 25.19 -6.59
C HIS A 91 3.27 25.96 -7.52
N THR A 92 3.40 27.29 -7.54
CA THR A 92 2.64 28.21 -8.41
C THR A 92 3.52 29.04 -9.35
N GLU A 93 4.81 28.69 -9.49
CA GLU A 93 5.83 29.46 -10.22
C GLU A 93 5.40 29.88 -11.65
N THR A 94 4.85 28.96 -12.44
CA THR A 94 4.54 29.18 -13.86
C THR A 94 3.13 29.71 -14.10
N GLY A 95 2.43 30.20 -13.07
CA GLY A 95 1.07 30.71 -13.14
C GLY A 95 0.06 29.74 -12.55
N PRO A 96 -0.35 28.68 -13.28
CA PRO A 96 -1.14 27.58 -12.73
C PRO A 96 -0.40 26.79 -11.65
N LEU A 97 -1.16 26.01 -10.88
CA LEU A 97 -0.60 25.06 -9.93
C LEU A 97 0.18 23.96 -10.68
N GLY A 98 1.38 23.63 -10.22
CA GLY A 98 2.25 22.62 -10.82
C GLY A 98 3.00 21.80 -9.77
N CYS A 99 3.63 20.71 -10.21
CA CYS A 99 4.49 19.87 -9.37
C CYS A 99 5.71 19.46 -10.19
N SER A 100 6.87 20.01 -9.83
CA SER A 100 8.11 19.79 -10.57
C SER A 100 9.33 20.00 -9.66
N PRO A 101 10.54 19.65 -10.12
CA PRO A 101 11.77 19.99 -9.44
C PRO A 101 11.93 21.50 -9.30
N VAL A 102 11.85 22.00 -8.07
CA VAL A 102 12.06 23.42 -7.76
C VAL A 102 13.03 23.57 -6.57
N PRO A 103 13.95 24.55 -6.62
CA PRO A 103 14.84 24.84 -5.51
C PRO A 103 14.10 25.29 -4.25
N ASP A 104 14.71 25.09 -3.09
CA ASP A 104 14.21 25.54 -1.77
C ASP A 104 14.07 27.07 -1.66
N THR A 105 14.62 27.82 -2.61
CA THR A 105 14.50 29.29 -2.66
C THR A 105 13.19 29.75 -3.32
N TYR A 106 12.44 28.86 -3.97
CA TYR A 106 11.22 29.21 -4.71
C TYR A 106 10.05 29.39 -3.73
N TRP A 107 9.74 30.65 -3.41
CA TRP A 107 8.62 30.97 -2.50
C TRP A 107 7.26 30.51 -3.04
N SER A 108 7.13 30.29 -4.35
CA SER A 108 5.93 29.74 -4.97
C SER A 108 5.66 28.29 -4.56
N ALA A 109 6.65 27.58 -4.01
CA ALA A 109 6.53 26.23 -3.45
C ALA A 109 6.36 26.21 -1.92
N HIS A 110 6.29 27.38 -1.28
CA HIS A 110 6.17 27.52 0.17
C HIS A 110 4.72 27.79 0.57
N TRP A 111 4.22 27.01 1.52
CA TRP A 111 2.83 27.02 1.94
C TRP A 111 2.73 27.30 3.43
N ALA A 112 1.89 28.25 3.83
CA ALA A 112 1.43 28.36 5.20
C ALA A 112 0.26 27.40 5.38
N ILE A 113 0.33 26.51 6.38
CA ILE A 113 -0.75 25.59 6.70
C ILE A 113 -1.49 26.13 7.92
N GLU A 114 -2.69 26.65 7.68
CA GLU A 114 -3.46 27.43 8.64
C GLU A 114 -4.64 26.60 9.15
N ALA A 115 -4.69 26.34 10.46
CA ALA A 115 -5.85 25.68 11.06
C ALA A 115 -7.11 26.53 10.86
N VAL A 116 -8.22 25.87 10.55
CA VAL A 116 -9.55 26.47 10.50
C VAL A 116 -10.16 26.35 11.90
N PRO A 117 -10.44 27.47 12.59
CA PRO A 117 -10.94 27.44 13.96
C PRO A 117 -12.22 26.60 14.10
N GLY A 118 -12.26 25.70 15.09
CA GLY A 118 -13.45 24.92 15.43
C GLY A 118 -13.77 23.74 14.51
N THR A 119 -12.99 23.49 13.44
CA THR A 119 -13.33 22.44 12.46
C THR A 119 -12.32 21.30 12.35
N GLY A 120 -11.09 21.49 12.85
CA GLY A 120 -9.97 20.55 12.70
C GLY A 120 -9.39 20.49 11.28
N ALA A 121 -9.93 21.26 10.34
CA ALA A 121 -9.43 21.35 8.97
C ALA A 121 -8.28 22.35 8.86
N PHE A 122 -7.60 22.32 7.71
CA PHE A 122 -6.52 23.24 7.37
C PHE A 122 -6.78 23.95 6.05
N ARG A 123 -6.13 25.11 5.87
CA ARG A 123 -6.02 25.83 4.61
C ARG A 123 -4.56 25.95 4.23
N LEU A 124 -4.27 25.87 2.94
CA LEU A 124 -2.91 25.97 2.43
C LEU A 124 -2.79 27.28 1.65
N ARG A 125 -2.13 28.27 2.24
CA ARG A 125 -1.94 29.59 1.64
C ARG A 125 -0.55 29.70 1.04
N ASN A 126 -0.47 30.18 -0.20
CA ASN A 126 0.81 30.30 -0.89
C ASN A 126 1.62 31.48 -0.32
N ARG A 127 2.93 31.32 -0.13
CA ARG A 127 3.80 32.39 0.36
C ARG A 127 4.06 33.47 -0.69
N TYR A 128 4.27 33.07 -1.94
CA TYR A 128 4.55 33.99 -3.03
C TYR A 128 3.32 34.82 -3.42
N ARG A 129 2.12 34.25 -3.27
CA ARG A 129 0.83 34.93 -3.48
C ARG A 129 -0.05 34.82 -2.23
N PRO A 130 0.12 35.72 -1.25
CA PRO A 130 -0.46 35.58 0.08
C PRO A 130 -1.97 35.77 0.12
N ASP A 131 -2.61 36.20 -0.96
CA ASP A 131 -4.06 36.26 -1.15
C ASP A 131 -4.64 34.97 -1.75
N GLN A 132 -3.81 33.98 -2.06
CA GLN A 132 -4.21 32.76 -2.77
C GLN A 132 -4.11 31.51 -1.89
N TYR A 133 -5.18 30.72 -1.95
CA TYR A 133 -5.31 29.45 -1.25
C TYR A 133 -5.42 28.29 -2.23
N LEU A 134 -4.84 27.15 -1.86
CA LEU A 134 -5.10 25.88 -2.53
C LEU A 134 -6.56 25.48 -2.29
N HIS A 135 -7.30 25.27 -3.37
CA HIS A 135 -8.71 24.93 -3.30
C HIS A 135 -9.16 24.05 -4.47
N MET A 136 -10.35 23.50 -4.33
CA MET A 136 -11.03 22.71 -5.36
C MET A 136 -12.45 23.26 -5.60
N GLU A 137 -12.63 24.00 -6.68
CA GLU A 137 -13.94 24.45 -7.18
C GLU A 137 -14.36 23.52 -8.34
N PRO A 138 -15.65 23.22 -8.52
CA PRO A 138 -16.15 21.95 -9.10
C PRO A 138 -15.30 21.44 -10.28
N GLY A 139 -14.40 20.50 -9.98
CA GLY A 139 -13.57 19.78 -10.94
C GLY A 139 -12.10 20.12 -10.84
N ARG A 140 -11.79 21.37 -10.51
CA ARG A 140 -10.49 21.96 -10.77
C ARG A 140 -9.76 22.27 -9.47
N LEU A 141 -8.63 21.60 -9.31
CA LEU A 141 -7.63 21.99 -8.33
C LEU A 141 -6.95 23.28 -8.81
N ALA A 142 -6.93 24.30 -7.94
CA ALA A 142 -6.38 25.60 -8.26
C ALA A 142 -5.73 26.26 -7.04
N CYS A 143 -4.96 27.31 -7.30
CA CYS A 143 -4.52 28.26 -6.30
C CYS A 143 -5.01 29.64 -6.73
N GLY A 144 -5.80 30.29 -5.89
CA GLY A 144 -6.44 31.55 -6.25
C GLY A 144 -7.13 32.21 -5.06
N PRO A 145 -7.66 33.42 -5.26
CA PRO A 145 -8.38 34.15 -4.22
C PRO A 145 -9.67 33.40 -3.88
N LEU A 146 -9.89 33.12 -2.61
CA LEU A 146 -11.10 32.46 -2.14
C LEU A 146 -11.47 32.98 -0.76
N SER A 147 -12.75 32.92 -0.42
CA SER A 147 -13.18 33.19 0.96
C SER A 147 -12.48 32.21 1.92
N PRO A 148 -11.90 32.71 3.03
CA PRO A 148 -11.41 31.93 4.15
C PRO A 148 -12.32 30.80 4.64
N GLU A 149 -13.63 30.96 4.48
CA GLU A 149 -14.66 30.04 4.99
C GLU A 149 -15.12 29.01 3.97
N ALA A 150 -14.74 29.14 2.70
CA ALA A 150 -15.22 28.28 1.64
C ALA A 150 -14.76 26.81 1.84
N PRO A 151 -15.68 25.83 1.89
CA PRO A 151 -15.33 24.41 2.10
C PRO A 151 -14.36 23.85 1.07
N SER A 152 -14.37 24.40 -0.15
CA SER A 152 -13.46 24.06 -1.24
C SER A 152 -11.99 24.38 -0.96
N ALA A 153 -11.66 25.27 -0.02
CA ALA A 153 -10.29 25.53 0.43
C ALA A 153 -9.91 24.84 1.75
N GLN A 154 -10.83 24.04 2.32
CA GLN A 154 -10.60 23.34 3.58
C GLN A 154 -10.18 21.90 3.30
N TRP A 155 -9.07 21.50 3.93
CA TRP A 155 -8.42 20.21 3.74
C TRP A 155 -8.30 19.47 5.07
N ASP A 156 -8.71 18.22 5.09
CA ASP A 156 -8.35 17.28 6.14
C ASP A 156 -7.00 16.65 5.79
N LEU A 157 -6.02 16.81 6.69
CA LEU A 157 -4.71 16.15 6.57
C LEU A 157 -4.81 14.77 7.20
N LEU A 158 -5.10 13.77 6.37
CA LEU A 158 -5.16 12.38 6.81
C LEU A 158 -3.75 11.78 6.71
N PRO A 159 -3.17 11.23 7.79
CA PRO A 159 -1.88 10.56 7.69
C PRO A 159 -1.90 9.46 6.62
N ALA A 160 -0.85 9.36 5.82
CA ALA A 160 -0.65 8.32 4.82
C ALA A 160 0.36 7.31 5.35
N PHE A 161 -0.15 6.20 5.88
CA PHE A 161 0.61 5.18 6.59
C PHE A 161 1.06 4.08 5.64
N ARG A 162 2.30 3.62 5.84
CA ARG A 162 2.97 2.69 4.95
C ARG A 162 3.12 1.31 5.58
N LEU A 163 3.29 0.30 4.72
CA LEU A 163 3.55 -1.07 5.12
C LEU A 163 5.05 -1.27 5.38
N LYS A 164 5.37 -1.83 6.55
CA LYS A 164 6.70 -2.34 6.91
C LYS A 164 6.64 -3.83 7.26
N VAL A 165 7.76 -4.51 7.09
CA VAL A 165 7.99 -5.89 7.49
C VAL A 165 9.07 -5.93 8.56
N LEU A 166 8.73 -6.48 9.71
CA LEU A 166 9.66 -6.82 10.78
C LEU A 166 9.92 -8.31 10.77
N TYR A 167 11.12 -8.72 10.38
CA TYR A 167 11.56 -10.10 10.43
C TYR A 167 12.19 -10.41 11.78
N VAL A 168 11.48 -11.17 12.60
CA VAL A 168 11.87 -11.51 13.97
C VAL A 168 12.58 -12.85 13.96
N LEU A 169 13.76 -12.87 14.59
CA LEU A 169 14.58 -14.07 14.79
C LEU A 169 14.56 -14.46 16.28
N PRO A 170 13.75 -15.45 16.67
CA PRO A 170 13.79 -16.04 17.99
C PRO A 170 15.14 -16.69 18.33
N ARG A 171 15.33 -17.02 19.60
CA ARG A 171 16.56 -17.65 20.09
C ARG A 171 16.80 -18.99 19.40
N GLY A 172 17.96 -19.10 18.76
CA GLY A 172 18.38 -20.29 18.02
C GLY A 172 18.15 -20.17 16.52
N GLU A 173 17.29 -19.24 16.09
CA GLU A 173 16.92 -19.07 14.68
C GLU A 173 17.93 -18.22 13.90
N LYS A 174 17.97 -18.48 12.59
CA LYS A 174 18.84 -17.76 11.64
C LYS A 174 17.99 -17.17 10.53
N ALA A 175 18.35 -15.96 10.11
CA ALA A 175 17.74 -15.34 8.95
C ALA A 175 17.94 -16.21 7.71
N LYS A 176 16.87 -16.40 6.94
CA LYS A 176 16.96 -17.04 5.63
C LYS A 176 17.72 -16.13 4.65
N PRO A 177 18.59 -16.67 3.79
CA PRO A 177 19.21 -15.91 2.72
C PRO A 177 18.14 -15.22 1.87
N LYS A 178 18.38 -13.98 1.43
CA LYS A 178 17.45 -13.25 0.56
C LYS A 178 16.02 -13.09 1.13
N ALA A 179 15.83 -13.17 2.45
CA ALA A 179 14.51 -13.02 3.08
C ALA A 179 13.82 -11.71 2.68
N ALA A 180 14.56 -10.59 2.64
CA ALA A 180 14.04 -9.30 2.21
C ALA A 180 13.48 -9.32 0.77
N GLU A 181 14.15 -10.00 -0.15
CA GLU A 181 13.70 -10.13 -1.55
C GLU A 181 12.42 -10.96 -1.64
N ALA A 182 12.38 -12.10 -0.95
CA ALA A 182 11.20 -12.97 -0.91
C ALA A 182 10.00 -12.24 -0.28
N LEU A 183 10.21 -11.52 0.82
CA LEU A 183 9.14 -10.78 1.50
C LEU A 183 8.63 -9.60 0.67
N ARG A 184 9.51 -8.85 -0.02
CA ARG A 184 9.06 -7.83 -1.00
C ARG A 184 8.23 -8.45 -2.12
N THR A 185 8.63 -9.63 -2.60
CA THR A 185 7.90 -10.35 -3.67
C THR A 185 6.50 -10.77 -3.20
N ILE A 186 6.40 -11.36 -2.01
CA ILE A 186 5.11 -11.71 -1.39
C ILE A 186 4.23 -10.46 -1.24
N MET A 187 4.80 -9.35 -0.75
CA MET A 187 4.04 -8.10 -0.56
C MET A 187 3.60 -7.46 -1.88
N ALA A 188 4.37 -7.58 -2.96
CA ALA A 188 3.95 -7.14 -4.30
C ALA A 188 2.72 -7.92 -4.80
N ILE A 189 2.67 -9.23 -4.55
CA ILE A 189 1.51 -10.07 -4.87
C ILE A 189 0.29 -9.66 -4.02
N VAL A 190 0.46 -9.50 -2.70
CA VAL A 190 -0.64 -9.04 -1.82
C VAL A 190 -1.12 -7.64 -2.22
N GLN A 191 -0.20 -6.75 -2.58
CA GLN A 191 -0.52 -5.40 -3.06
C GLN A 191 -1.36 -5.43 -4.34
N THR A 192 -1.00 -6.31 -5.28
CA THR A 192 -1.75 -6.49 -6.54
C THR A 192 -3.16 -7.02 -6.27
N HIS A 193 -3.30 -8.00 -5.37
CA HIS A 193 -4.60 -8.52 -4.96
C HIS A 193 -5.50 -7.40 -4.40
N TYR A 194 -5.00 -6.58 -3.48
CA TYR A 194 -5.79 -5.46 -2.94
C TYR A 194 -6.16 -4.44 -4.03
N LEU A 195 -5.23 -4.13 -4.94
CA LEU A 195 -5.49 -3.20 -6.03
C LEU A 195 -6.62 -3.70 -6.94
N GLU A 196 -6.57 -4.96 -7.36
CA GLU A 196 -7.57 -5.55 -8.23
C GLU A 196 -8.96 -5.60 -7.57
N GLN A 197 -9.02 -5.96 -6.29
CA GLN A 197 -10.30 -6.13 -5.59
C GLN A 197 -10.92 -4.82 -5.11
N LEU A 198 -10.11 -3.79 -4.84
CA LEU A 198 -10.56 -2.54 -4.21
C LEU A 198 -10.38 -1.30 -5.10
N GLY A 199 -9.63 -1.38 -6.19
CA GLY A 199 -9.16 -0.23 -6.97
C GLY A 199 -8.09 0.61 -6.26
N VAL A 200 -7.77 0.27 -5.00
CA VAL A 200 -6.73 0.90 -4.19
C VAL A 200 -5.94 -0.14 -3.40
N THR A 201 -4.68 0.15 -3.10
CA THR A 201 -3.77 -0.71 -2.37
C THR A 201 -2.87 0.09 -1.44
N PHE A 202 -2.02 -0.60 -0.68
CA PHE A 202 -1.10 0.01 0.27
C PHE A 202 0.21 0.46 -0.39
N GLU A 203 0.89 1.42 0.23
CA GLU A 203 2.27 1.78 -0.11
C GLU A 203 3.24 1.07 0.85
N MET A 204 4.21 0.34 0.32
CA MET A 204 5.39 -0.17 1.03
C MET A 204 6.34 0.97 1.36
N ASP A 205 6.86 0.97 2.58
CA ASP A 205 7.83 1.97 3.06
C ASP A 205 9.17 1.91 2.31
N GLU A 206 9.91 3.01 2.26
CA GLU A 206 11.27 3.04 1.71
C GLU A 206 12.18 2.11 2.55
N ASP A 207 12.03 2.19 3.88
CA ASP A 207 12.64 1.30 4.87
C ASP A 207 11.72 0.09 5.16
N PHE A 208 11.14 -0.50 4.10
CA PHE A 208 10.14 -1.56 4.19
C PHE A 208 10.58 -2.78 5.00
N PHE A 209 11.87 -3.12 5.08
CA PHE A 209 12.32 -4.36 5.70
C PHE A 209 13.30 -4.08 6.84
N ALA A 210 12.99 -4.64 8.01
CA ALA A 210 13.86 -4.65 9.16
C ALA A 210 14.02 -6.06 9.72
N THR A 211 15.14 -6.33 10.38
CA THR A 211 15.38 -7.61 11.08
C THR A 211 15.69 -7.32 12.54
N THR A 212 15.09 -8.10 13.45
CA THR A 212 15.37 -8.04 14.88
C THR A 212 15.62 -9.42 15.47
N ARG A 213 16.43 -9.48 16.53
CA ARG A 213 16.73 -10.72 17.26
C ARG A 213 16.16 -10.63 18.66
N THR A 214 15.56 -11.72 19.13
CA THR A 214 15.05 -11.82 20.50
C THR A 214 15.64 -13.01 21.25
N ARG A 215 15.70 -12.91 22.58
CA ARG A 215 16.14 -14.00 23.47
C ARG A 215 15.04 -15.02 23.74
N LEU A 216 13.81 -14.73 23.32
CA LEU A 216 12.64 -15.59 23.47
C LEU A 216 12.78 -16.85 22.61
N ALA A 217 12.29 -17.98 23.11
CA ALA A 217 12.13 -19.18 22.29
C ALA A 217 11.03 -18.96 21.22
N PRO A 218 11.04 -19.70 20.09
CA PRO A 218 10.00 -19.59 19.07
C PRO A 218 8.56 -19.68 19.61
N SER A 219 8.30 -20.63 20.51
CA SER A 219 6.98 -20.82 21.16
C SER A 219 6.53 -19.64 22.02
N GLN A 220 7.45 -18.79 22.48
CA GLN A 220 7.13 -17.57 23.23
C GLN A 220 6.97 -16.37 22.30
N ALA A 221 7.76 -16.29 21.22
CA ALA A 221 7.69 -15.19 20.26
C ALA A 221 6.39 -15.17 19.44
N VAL A 222 5.71 -16.32 19.33
CA VAL A 222 4.43 -16.46 18.61
C VAL A 222 3.22 -15.93 19.39
N ASP A 223 3.34 -15.77 20.71
CA ASP A 223 2.29 -15.17 21.52
C ASP A 223 1.95 -13.76 21.04
N TRP A 224 0.66 -13.42 21.00
CA TRP A 224 0.20 -12.17 20.39
C TRP A 224 0.71 -10.94 21.13
N ASP A 225 0.54 -10.89 22.45
CA ASP A 225 0.94 -9.73 23.26
C ASP A 225 2.47 -9.58 23.29
N THR A 226 3.18 -10.70 23.30
CA THR A 226 4.63 -10.73 23.18
C THR A 226 5.08 -10.20 21.81
N ASN A 227 4.44 -10.61 20.72
CA ASN A 227 4.72 -10.13 19.37
C ASN A 227 4.50 -8.63 19.23
N VAL A 228 3.37 -8.11 19.73
CA VAL A 228 3.09 -6.68 19.79
C VAL A 228 4.17 -5.94 20.57
N SER A 229 4.59 -6.48 21.73
CA SER A 229 5.64 -5.88 22.54
C SER A 229 7.00 -5.82 21.81
N LEU A 230 7.32 -6.83 20.99
CA LEU A 230 8.53 -6.80 20.16
C LEU A 230 8.47 -5.72 19.09
N ILE A 231 7.32 -5.53 18.43
CA ILE A 231 7.11 -4.47 17.44
C ILE A 231 7.26 -3.10 18.09
N LEU A 232 6.61 -2.89 19.23
CA LEU A 232 6.68 -1.64 20.00
C LEU A 232 8.10 -1.34 20.47
N GLY A 233 8.86 -2.35 20.91
CA GLY A 233 10.25 -2.17 21.33
C GLY A 233 11.22 -1.93 20.18
N PHE A 234 10.87 -2.29 18.94
CA PHE A 234 11.73 -2.12 17.77
C PHE A 234 11.55 -0.74 17.12
N GLU A 235 10.31 -0.28 16.93
CA GLU A 235 10.02 1.04 16.36
C GLU A 235 8.89 1.73 17.15
N GLU A 236 9.13 2.05 18.43
CA GLU A 236 8.14 2.71 19.28
C GLU A 236 7.59 3.99 18.62
N SER A 237 8.49 4.80 18.05
CA SER A 237 8.11 6.02 17.34
C SER A 237 7.35 5.73 16.04
N ALA A 238 7.76 4.78 15.20
CA ALA A 238 7.05 4.56 13.92
C ALA A 238 5.72 3.84 14.09
N TYR A 239 5.56 2.96 15.09
CA TYR A 239 4.30 2.28 15.33
C TYR A 239 3.33 3.14 16.17
N GLN A 240 3.77 3.69 17.30
CA GLN A 240 2.87 4.46 18.18
C GLN A 240 2.57 5.86 17.62
N SER A 241 3.54 6.55 16.98
CA SER A 241 3.31 7.91 16.47
C SER A 241 2.86 7.96 15.00
N ARG A 242 3.15 6.93 14.20
CA ARG A 242 2.83 6.92 12.75
C ARG A 242 1.85 5.82 12.35
N GLY A 243 1.22 5.09 13.26
CA GLY A 243 0.10 4.18 12.94
C GLY A 243 0.36 3.15 11.81
N ASN A 244 1.63 2.86 11.48
CA ASN A 244 2.04 2.09 10.31
C ASN A 244 1.49 0.65 10.35
N LEU A 245 1.30 0.08 9.17
CA LEU A 245 0.94 -1.33 9.01
C LEU A 245 2.22 -2.18 9.11
N VAL A 246 2.27 -3.14 10.03
CA VAL A 246 3.46 -3.97 10.28
C VAL A 246 3.16 -5.45 10.06
N TYR A 247 3.84 -6.05 9.09
CA TYR A 247 3.97 -7.50 8.99
C TYR A 247 5.11 -7.99 9.86
N SER A 248 4.80 -8.61 10.99
CA SER A 248 5.78 -9.36 11.79
C SER A 248 5.88 -10.79 11.30
N VAL A 249 7.04 -11.14 10.75
CA VAL A 249 7.35 -12.51 10.27
C VAL A 249 8.25 -13.19 11.30
N LEU A 250 7.79 -14.31 11.86
CA LEU A 250 8.40 -14.97 13.01
C LEU A 250 9.11 -16.26 12.60
N GLU A 251 10.44 -16.22 12.43
CA GLU A 251 11.24 -17.39 12.04
C GLU A 251 11.11 -18.54 13.05
N GLY A 252 11.06 -19.78 12.54
CA GLY A 252 11.05 -21.00 13.37
C GLY A 252 9.82 -21.19 14.26
N THR A 253 8.77 -20.37 14.12
CA THR A 253 7.54 -20.50 14.92
C THR A 253 6.50 -21.39 14.24
N GLU A 254 5.63 -22.01 15.04
CA GLU A 254 4.49 -22.80 14.58
C GLU A 254 3.17 -22.16 15.02
N GLY A 255 2.05 -22.60 14.43
CA GLY A 255 0.71 -22.15 14.78
C GLY A 255 0.09 -21.19 13.76
N ALA A 256 -1.07 -20.66 14.11
CA ALA A 256 -1.87 -19.82 13.24
C ALA A 256 -1.23 -18.45 13.01
N ALA A 257 -1.36 -17.95 11.78
CA ALA A 257 -1.19 -16.54 11.49
C ALA A 257 -2.32 -15.74 12.18
N GLY A 258 -2.17 -14.41 12.23
CA GLY A 258 -3.19 -13.56 12.80
C GLY A 258 -3.02 -12.11 12.39
N GLY A 259 -4.12 -11.37 12.26
CA GLY A 259 -4.12 -9.94 12.01
C GLY A 259 -4.96 -9.18 13.01
N SER A 260 -4.48 -8.04 13.48
CA SER A 260 -5.24 -7.07 14.28
C SER A 260 -4.37 -5.83 14.53
N TRP A 261 -4.97 -4.71 14.87
CA TRP A 261 -4.27 -3.48 15.27
C TRP A 261 -3.21 -2.99 14.28
N ASN A 262 -3.48 -3.05 12.97
CA ASN A 262 -2.47 -2.73 11.93
C ASN A 262 -1.20 -3.62 12.02
N ILE A 263 -1.32 -4.78 12.65
CA ILE A 263 -0.28 -5.81 12.72
C ILE A 263 -0.79 -7.04 12.00
N VAL A 264 0.07 -7.61 11.18
CA VAL A 264 -0.06 -8.97 10.68
C VAL A 264 1.06 -9.80 11.29
N LYS A 265 0.71 -10.90 11.95
CA LYS A 265 1.64 -11.88 12.50
C LYS A 265 1.66 -13.10 11.60
N MET A 266 2.78 -13.31 10.92
CA MET A 266 3.06 -14.50 10.10
C MET A 266 3.97 -15.44 10.87
N THR A 267 3.48 -16.65 11.14
CA THR A 267 4.27 -17.69 11.81
C THR A 267 5.26 -18.34 10.84
N GLY A 268 6.23 -19.05 11.39
CA GLY A 268 7.30 -19.72 10.66
C GLY A 268 6.78 -20.74 9.65
N GLY A 269 5.66 -21.41 9.92
CA GLY A 269 5.05 -22.35 8.95
C GLY A 269 4.58 -21.68 7.66
N PHE A 270 3.87 -20.54 7.76
CA PHE A 270 3.42 -19.78 6.59
C PHE A 270 4.61 -19.15 5.87
N TRP A 271 5.59 -18.65 6.63
CA TRP A 271 6.82 -18.09 6.09
C TRP A 271 7.66 -19.13 5.35
N GLU A 272 7.88 -20.31 5.93
CA GLU A 272 8.64 -21.39 5.32
C GLU A 272 8.01 -21.82 4.00
N THR A 273 6.69 -22.02 3.97
CA THR A 273 5.95 -22.41 2.77
C THR A 273 6.14 -21.40 1.64
N ALA A 274 5.95 -20.11 1.93
CA ALA A 274 6.10 -19.05 0.95
C ALA A 274 7.58 -18.88 0.51
N TYR A 275 8.53 -18.96 1.45
CA TYR A 275 9.94 -18.85 1.15
C TYR A 275 10.45 -20.00 0.28
N GLN A 276 10.09 -21.25 0.61
CA GLN A 276 10.47 -22.41 -0.20
C GLN A 276 9.87 -22.31 -1.60
N THR A 277 8.59 -21.95 -1.71
CA THR A 277 7.95 -21.72 -3.01
C THR A 277 8.69 -20.63 -3.79
N TYR A 278 9.04 -19.51 -3.17
CA TYR A 278 9.86 -18.47 -3.80
C TYR A 278 11.21 -19.00 -4.30
N GLN A 279 11.86 -19.90 -3.56
CA GLN A 279 13.15 -20.46 -3.95
C GLN A 279 13.02 -21.45 -5.12
N THR A 280 12.10 -22.41 -5.02
CA THR A 280 12.05 -23.60 -5.90
C THR A 280 11.02 -23.49 -7.03
N GLU A 281 9.85 -22.92 -6.74
CA GLU A 281 8.73 -22.80 -7.68
C GLU A 281 8.15 -21.38 -7.67
N PRO A 282 8.98 -20.34 -7.92
CA PRO A 282 8.57 -18.93 -7.80
C PRO A 282 7.34 -18.55 -8.62
N HIS A 283 7.07 -19.26 -9.72
CA HIS A 283 5.88 -19.07 -10.55
C HIS A 283 4.56 -19.49 -9.89
N ARG A 284 4.62 -20.19 -8.75
CA ARG A 284 3.46 -20.61 -7.94
C ARG A 284 3.33 -19.82 -6.65
N LEU A 285 4.15 -18.79 -6.43
CA LEU A 285 4.16 -18.05 -5.18
C LEU A 285 2.80 -17.41 -4.88
N ASN A 286 2.10 -16.93 -5.92
CA ASN A 286 0.74 -16.41 -5.82
C ASN A 286 -0.29 -17.44 -5.26
N GLN A 287 -0.02 -18.75 -5.34
CA GLN A 287 -0.89 -19.81 -4.84
C GLN A 287 -0.74 -20.08 -3.33
N VAL A 288 0.37 -19.62 -2.71
CA VAL A 288 0.67 -19.91 -1.29
C VAL A 288 0.59 -18.69 -0.38
N VAL A 289 0.17 -17.54 -0.93
CA VAL A 289 0.11 -16.26 -0.19
C VAL A 289 -1.31 -15.81 0.18
N HIS A 290 -2.32 -16.67 0.01
CA HIS A 290 -3.71 -16.39 0.44
C HIS A 290 -3.77 -15.91 1.90
N ALA A 291 -3.16 -16.66 2.82
CA ALA A 291 -3.17 -16.32 4.25
C ALA A 291 -2.53 -14.96 4.55
N TRP A 292 -1.53 -14.55 3.75
CA TRP A 292 -0.88 -13.26 3.93
C TRP A 292 -1.84 -12.11 3.64
N SER A 293 -2.62 -12.23 2.57
CA SER A 293 -3.64 -11.25 2.19
C SER A 293 -4.86 -11.27 3.14
N HIS A 294 -5.27 -12.46 3.59
CA HIS A 294 -6.33 -12.67 4.57
C HIS A 294 -6.04 -11.97 5.90
N GLU A 295 -4.87 -12.19 6.49
CA GLU A 295 -4.53 -11.56 7.77
C GLU A 295 -4.39 -10.03 7.67
N LEU A 296 -4.08 -9.50 6.48
CA LEU A 296 -4.13 -8.06 6.26
C LEU A 296 -5.56 -7.52 6.37
N GLY A 297 -6.56 -8.27 5.92
CA GLY A 297 -7.96 -7.92 6.11
C GLY A 297 -8.31 -7.81 7.60
N HIS A 298 -7.81 -8.74 8.40
CA HIS A 298 -7.94 -8.69 9.87
C HIS A 298 -7.17 -7.52 10.51
N ALA A 299 -5.98 -7.20 10.01
CA ALA A 299 -5.23 -6.02 10.44
C ALA A 299 -6.03 -4.72 10.20
N PHE A 300 -6.78 -4.65 9.09
CA PHE A 300 -7.73 -3.57 8.79
C PHE A 300 -9.09 -3.67 9.51
N GLY A 301 -9.30 -4.74 10.30
CA GLY A 301 -10.45 -4.88 11.19
C GLY A 301 -11.61 -5.67 10.60
N LEU A 302 -11.44 -6.31 9.44
CA LEU A 302 -12.41 -7.30 8.97
C LEU A 302 -12.38 -8.53 9.89
N LEU A 303 -13.51 -9.22 9.97
CA LEU A 303 -13.63 -10.52 10.64
C LEU A 303 -13.91 -11.59 9.59
N HIS A 304 -13.86 -12.86 10.00
CA HIS A 304 -14.33 -13.95 9.15
C HIS A 304 -15.78 -13.71 8.76
N THR A 305 -16.05 -13.76 7.46
CA THR A 305 -17.31 -13.25 6.91
C THR A 305 -18.51 -14.06 7.40
N GLU A 306 -18.44 -15.38 7.28
CA GLU A 306 -19.55 -16.27 7.63
C GLU A 306 -19.73 -16.37 9.15
N ALA A 307 -18.62 -16.52 9.88
CA ALA A 307 -18.65 -16.79 11.31
C ALA A 307 -18.93 -15.56 12.19
N ALA A 308 -18.65 -14.35 11.70
CA ALA A 308 -18.70 -13.15 12.53
C ALA A 308 -19.33 -11.93 11.85
N THR A 309 -18.91 -11.60 10.63
CA THR A 309 -19.43 -10.41 9.94
C THR A 309 -20.91 -10.55 9.58
N ARG A 310 -21.32 -11.69 9.01
CA ARG A 310 -22.70 -11.97 8.60
C ARG A 310 -23.68 -11.89 9.79
N PRO A 311 -23.50 -12.62 10.91
CA PRO A 311 -24.43 -12.54 12.03
C PRO A 311 -24.64 -11.11 12.54
N CYS A 312 -23.56 -10.32 12.68
CA CYS A 312 -23.66 -8.95 13.16
C CYS A 312 -24.42 -8.03 12.19
N LEU A 313 -24.22 -8.19 10.88
CA LEU A 313 -24.92 -7.40 9.88
C LEU A 313 -26.41 -7.76 9.81
N GLU A 314 -26.73 -9.05 9.91
CA GLU A 314 -28.11 -9.54 9.90
C GLU A 314 -28.89 -9.05 11.13
N GLU A 315 -28.26 -8.99 12.31
CA GLU A 315 -28.84 -8.35 13.50
C GLU A 315 -29.18 -6.86 13.30
N LYS A 316 -28.45 -6.18 12.40
CA LYS A 316 -28.68 -4.78 12.01
C LYS A 316 -29.56 -4.65 10.75
N GLY A 317 -30.19 -5.74 10.31
CA GLY A 317 -31.12 -5.76 9.17
C GLY A 317 -30.45 -5.77 7.78
N LEU A 318 -29.14 -6.01 7.69
CA LEU A 318 -28.41 -6.11 6.44
C LEU A 318 -28.07 -7.57 6.13
N PHE A 319 -28.84 -8.19 5.22
CA PHE A 319 -28.67 -9.59 4.85
C PHE A 319 -27.67 -9.75 3.70
N LEU A 320 -26.72 -10.67 3.87
CA LEU A 320 -25.74 -10.98 2.83
C LEU A 320 -26.24 -12.13 1.93
N PRO A 321 -26.00 -12.06 0.61
CA PRO A 321 -26.24 -13.21 -0.27
C PRO A 321 -25.39 -14.42 0.13
N PRO A 322 -25.61 -15.61 -0.46
CA PRO A 322 -24.70 -16.74 -0.30
C PRO A 322 -23.25 -16.33 -0.58
N LEU A 323 -22.33 -16.72 0.30
CA LEU A 323 -20.92 -16.32 0.15
C LEU A 323 -20.22 -17.22 -0.86
N PRO A 324 -19.43 -16.65 -1.78
CA PRO A 324 -18.43 -17.42 -2.52
C PRO A 324 -17.27 -17.79 -1.59
N SER A 325 -16.31 -18.58 -2.09
CA SER A 325 -14.98 -18.64 -1.49
C SER A 325 -14.33 -17.26 -1.67
N CYS A 326 -14.12 -16.53 -0.57
CA CYS A 326 -13.65 -15.14 -0.57
C CYS A 326 -12.42 -14.97 0.34
N ILE A 327 -11.73 -13.83 0.24
CA ILE A 327 -10.46 -13.65 0.95
C ILE A 327 -10.62 -13.77 2.46
N MET A 328 -11.74 -13.32 3.03
CA MET A 328 -12.02 -13.42 4.47
C MET A 328 -12.73 -14.73 4.86
N GLN A 329 -13.00 -15.63 3.90
CA GLN A 329 -13.62 -16.93 4.13
C GLN A 329 -13.29 -17.90 2.98
N LYS A 330 -12.18 -18.64 3.10
CA LYS A 330 -11.83 -19.69 2.15
C LYS A 330 -12.70 -20.93 2.39
N GLN A 331 -13.63 -21.21 1.46
CA GLN A 331 -14.44 -22.44 1.46
C GLN A 331 -13.86 -23.46 0.49
N GLU A 332 -13.56 -23.02 -0.74
CA GLU A 332 -12.94 -23.80 -1.80
C GLU A 332 -11.51 -23.29 -2.07
N ASP A 333 -10.65 -24.19 -2.55
CA ASP A 333 -9.35 -23.79 -3.05
C ASP A 333 -9.44 -23.26 -4.49
N LEU A 334 -9.34 -21.95 -4.65
CA LEU A 334 -9.36 -21.24 -5.94
C LEU A 334 -7.94 -21.02 -6.50
N GLY A 335 -6.92 -21.58 -5.85
CA GLY A 335 -5.53 -21.48 -6.27
C GLY A 335 -4.92 -20.12 -5.95
N ALA A 336 -4.66 -19.32 -6.98
CA ALA A 336 -4.00 -18.03 -6.84
C ALA A 336 -4.78 -17.08 -5.92
N VAL A 337 -4.08 -16.27 -5.13
CA VAL A 337 -4.70 -15.28 -4.23
C VAL A 337 -5.62 -14.30 -4.96
N TYR A 338 -5.35 -14.00 -6.24
CA TYR A 338 -6.15 -13.11 -7.08
C TYR A 338 -7.59 -13.58 -7.25
N ASN A 339 -7.83 -14.90 -7.16
CA ASN A 339 -9.14 -15.51 -7.33
C ASN A 339 -10.04 -15.40 -6.08
N TYR A 340 -9.54 -14.85 -4.98
CA TYR A 340 -10.29 -14.70 -3.73
C TYR A 340 -10.80 -13.27 -3.55
N PRO A 341 -12.05 -12.95 -3.90
CA PRO A 341 -12.53 -11.58 -3.85
C PRO A 341 -12.73 -11.08 -2.42
N PHE A 342 -12.73 -9.76 -2.25
CA PHE A 342 -13.49 -9.11 -1.17
C PHE A 342 -14.96 -9.02 -1.60
N ILE A 343 -15.90 -9.35 -0.70
CA ILE A 343 -17.32 -9.12 -1.01
C ILE A 343 -17.69 -7.64 -0.82
N GLU A 344 -18.78 -7.19 -1.44
CA GLU A 344 -19.16 -5.78 -1.46
C GLU A 344 -19.26 -5.13 -0.07
N VAL A 345 -19.73 -5.87 0.94
CA VAL A 345 -19.79 -5.32 2.30
C VAL A 345 -18.41 -5.13 2.92
N GLU A 346 -17.46 -6.01 2.63
CA GLU A 346 -16.06 -5.86 3.11
C GLU A 346 -15.40 -4.66 2.42
N LYS A 347 -15.63 -4.47 1.13
CA LYS A 347 -15.16 -3.28 0.40
C LYS A 347 -15.69 -2.00 1.02
N LYS A 348 -16.99 -1.94 1.31
CA LYS A 348 -17.61 -0.79 2.01
C LYS A 348 -17.05 -0.61 3.40
N LEU A 349 -16.88 -1.69 4.17
CA LEU A 349 -16.22 -1.61 5.46
C LEU A 349 -14.82 -1.03 5.31
N LEU A 350 -14.02 -1.39 4.30
CA LEU A 350 -12.66 -0.85 4.14
C LEU A 350 -12.64 0.61 3.64
N LEU A 351 -13.50 0.96 2.68
CA LEU A 351 -13.37 2.18 1.88
C LEU A 351 -14.42 3.26 2.18
N ASP A 352 -15.62 2.88 2.62
CA ASP A 352 -16.71 3.81 2.92
C ASP A 352 -16.74 4.13 4.42
N ARG A 353 -16.33 5.37 4.74
CA ARG A 353 -16.25 5.85 6.13
C ARG A 353 -17.61 5.97 6.80
N ALA A 354 -18.66 6.35 6.07
CA ALA A 354 -19.99 6.47 6.63
C ALA A 354 -20.56 5.08 6.93
N PHE A 355 -20.49 4.17 5.96
CA PHE A 355 -20.93 2.79 6.14
C PHE A 355 -20.16 2.11 7.28
N SER A 356 -18.84 2.21 7.28
CA SER A 356 -18.03 1.67 8.37
C SER A 356 -18.39 2.26 9.74
N GLN A 357 -18.79 3.52 9.81
CA GLN A 357 -19.16 4.17 11.07
C GLN A 357 -20.46 3.59 11.61
N GLU A 358 -21.44 3.40 10.73
CA GLU A 358 -22.74 2.79 11.03
C GLU A 358 -22.61 1.33 11.49
N TYR A 359 -21.75 0.57 10.83
CA TYR A 359 -21.53 -0.86 11.11
C TYR A 359 -20.26 -1.12 11.93
N ARG A 360 -19.81 -0.14 12.72
CA ARG A 360 -18.55 -0.23 13.49
C ARG A 360 -18.49 -1.44 14.41
N ASP A 361 -19.62 -1.86 14.99
CA ASP A 361 -19.68 -3.02 15.90
C ASP A 361 -19.44 -4.36 15.17
N CYS A 362 -19.68 -4.40 13.86
CA CYS A 362 -19.41 -5.57 13.02
C CYS A 362 -17.95 -5.63 12.54
N ALA A 363 -17.17 -4.60 12.90
CA ALA A 363 -15.72 -4.56 12.83
C ALA A 363 -15.19 -4.04 14.18
N PRO A 364 -15.52 -4.71 15.32
CA PRO A 364 -15.45 -4.14 16.68
C PRO A 364 -14.02 -3.76 17.09
N LEU A 365 -13.08 -4.41 16.44
CA LEU A 365 -11.65 -4.23 16.56
C LEU A 365 -11.16 -2.86 16.06
N ARG A 366 -11.97 -2.10 15.31
CA ARG A 366 -11.64 -0.87 14.57
C ARG A 366 -11.62 0.44 15.37
N SER A 367 -12.34 0.54 16.49
CA SER A 367 -12.53 1.81 17.23
C SER A 367 -11.24 2.44 17.76
N LEU A 368 -10.14 1.69 17.77
CA LEU A 368 -8.81 2.12 18.21
C LEU A 368 -7.82 2.33 17.05
N ARG A 369 -8.29 2.46 15.80
CA ARG A 369 -7.41 2.43 14.60
C ARG A 369 -7.60 3.61 13.66
N PRO A 370 -6.54 3.99 12.93
CA PRO A 370 -6.70 4.69 11.67
C PRO A 370 -7.66 3.95 10.74
N PHE A 371 -8.42 4.71 9.96
CA PHE A 371 -9.34 4.14 8.99
C PHE A 371 -8.55 3.49 7.84
N PRO A 372 -8.93 2.33 7.28
CA PRO A 372 -8.13 1.63 6.27
C PRO A 372 -7.71 2.47 5.06
N THR A 373 -8.48 3.48 4.65
CA THR A 373 -8.06 4.41 3.57
C THR A 373 -6.81 5.21 3.88
N THR A 374 -6.40 5.36 5.15
CA THR A 374 -5.08 5.92 5.51
C THR A 374 -3.91 5.02 5.12
N HIS A 375 -4.20 3.75 4.81
CA HIS A 375 -3.25 2.77 4.31
C HIS A 375 -3.51 2.41 2.84
N LEU A 376 -4.78 2.32 2.44
CA LEU A 376 -5.24 1.89 1.12
C LEU A 376 -5.58 3.11 0.25
N PHE A 377 -4.57 3.63 -0.44
CA PHE A 377 -4.68 4.86 -1.23
C PHE A 377 -3.97 4.80 -2.57
N ARG A 378 -3.17 3.77 -2.84
CA ARG A 378 -2.46 3.65 -4.13
C ARG A 378 -3.35 3.04 -5.19
N THR A 379 -3.45 3.64 -6.37
CA THR A 379 -4.21 3.10 -7.52
C THR A 379 -3.34 2.35 -8.52
N ARG A 380 -2.05 2.16 -8.23
CA ARG A 380 -1.12 1.31 -8.97
C ARG A 380 -0.22 0.57 -8.00
N ILE A 381 0.31 -0.55 -8.46
CA ILE A 381 1.29 -1.34 -7.72
C ILE A 381 2.64 -0.59 -7.59
N GLN A 382 3.46 -1.01 -6.62
CA GLN A 382 4.88 -0.69 -6.53
C GLN A 382 5.65 -1.87 -7.10
N PRO A 383 5.97 -1.85 -8.40
CA PRO A 383 6.61 -2.99 -9.04
C PRO A 383 7.99 -3.23 -8.41
N TYR A 384 8.31 -4.50 -8.14
CA TYR A 384 9.56 -4.87 -7.46
C TYR A 384 10.57 -5.51 -8.40
N ARG A 385 11.67 -4.81 -8.67
CA ARG A 385 12.79 -5.33 -9.46
C ARG A 385 13.82 -5.98 -8.55
N ASN A 386 13.95 -7.31 -8.62
CA ASN A 386 15.01 -8.03 -7.93
C ASN A 386 16.22 -8.28 -8.84
N GLY A 387 17.22 -7.40 -8.74
CA GLY A 387 18.52 -7.55 -9.41
C GLY A 387 18.67 -6.83 -10.76
N PRO A 388 19.90 -6.83 -11.32
CA PRO A 388 20.19 -6.21 -12.62
C PRO A 388 19.57 -7.03 -13.76
N LEU A 389 19.24 -6.36 -14.87
CA LEU A 389 18.46 -6.99 -15.95
C LEU A 389 19.14 -8.24 -16.53
N ARG A 390 20.47 -8.24 -16.58
CA ARG A 390 21.28 -9.36 -17.07
C ARG A 390 21.05 -10.69 -16.34
N THR A 391 20.53 -10.67 -15.11
CA THR A 391 20.27 -11.88 -14.33
C THR A 391 18.80 -12.28 -14.34
N ILE A 392 17.89 -11.38 -14.76
CA ILE A 392 16.46 -11.64 -14.71
C ILE A 392 16.10 -12.88 -15.53
N SER A 393 15.50 -13.83 -14.84
CA SER A 393 15.05 -15.12 -15.35
C SER A 393 13.56 -15.34 -15.12
N ILE A 394 12.90 -14.53 -14.29
CA ILE A 394 11.46 -14.62 -14.04
C ILE A 394 10.84 -13.24 -13.93
N VAL A 395 9.64 -13.10 -14.50
CA VAL A 395 8.78 -11.91 -14.43
C VAL A 395 7.35 -12.39 -14.12
N GLU A 396 6.74 -11.92 -13.04
CA GLU A 396 5.29 -12.04 -12.83
C GLU A 396 4.61 -10.78 -13.36
N PHE A 397 3.51 -10.96 -14.07
CA PHE A 397 2.83 -9.89 -14.79
C PHE A 397 1.31 -9.95 -14.61
N TRP A 398 0.68 -8.80 -14.85
CA TRP A 398 -0.76 -8.61 -14.78
C TRP A 398 -1.25 -7.62 -15.86
N ASN A 399 -2.54 -7.64 -16.20
CA ASN A 399 -3.18 -6.54 -16.91
C ASN A 399 -4.59 -6.22 -16.39
N ALA A 400 -5.10 -5.03 -16.75
CA ALA A 400 -6.43 -4.57 -16.35
C ALA A 400 -7.60 -5.49 -16.77
N GLY A 401 -7.36 -6.46 -17.67
CA GLY A 401 -8.33 -7.51 -18.01
C GLY A 401 -8.36 -8.69 -17.03
N GLY A 402 -7.59 -8.64 -15.94
CA GLY A 402 -7.49 -9.72 -14.94
C GLY A 402 -6.59 -10.88 -15.39
N VAL A 403 -5.77 -10.70 -16.44
CA VAL A 403 -4.83 -11.74 -16.86
C VAL A 403 -3.59 -11.67 -16.00
N HIS A 404 -3.32 -12.76 -15.28
CA HIS A 404 -2.11 -12.96 -14.49
C HIS A 404 -1.27 -14.10 -15.04
N GLY A 405 0.04 -13.99 -14.89
CA GLY A 405 0.94 -15.05 -15.34
C GLY A 405 2.40 -14.76 -15.06
N THR A 406 3.25 -15.67 -15.55
CA THR A 406 4.70 -15.53 -15.45
C THR A 406 5.39 -15.77 -16.77
N LEU A 407 6.44 -15.00 -17.04
CA LEU A 407 7.44 -15.28 -18.05
C LEU A 407 8.68 -15.80 -17.33
N SER A 408 9.18 -16.97 -17.70
CA SER A 408 10.37 -17.56 -17.06
C SER A 408 11.32 -18.19 -18.06
N LEU A 409 12.61 -17.88 -17.93
CA LEU A 409 13.70 -18.49 -18.67
C LEU A 409 13.91 -19.92 -18.20
N GLN A 410 13.83 -20.86 -19.13
CA GLN A 410 13.98 -22.29 -18.90
C GLN A 410 15.45 -22.72 -19.10
N PRO A 411 15.84 -23.91 -18.59
CA PRO A 411 17.20 -24.45 -18.78
C PRO A 411 17.61 -24.66 -20.25
N ASP A 412 16.64 -24.81 -21.15
CA ASP A 412 16.87 -24.93 -22.60
C ASP A 412 17.11 -23.57 -23.30
N GLY A 413 17.12 -22.47 -22.54
CA GLY A 413 17.32 -21.11 -23.04
C GLY A 413 16.07 -20.46 -23.62
N GLN A 414 14.92 -21.12 -23.61
CA GLN A 414 13.65 -20.54 -24.02
C GLN A 414 12.94 -19.85 -22.87
N TRP A 415 12.19 -18.80 -23.19
CA TRP A 415 11.26 -18.19 -22.26
C TRP A 415 9.90 -18.86 -22.38
N LEU A 416 9.29 -19.13 -21.24
CA LEU A 416 7.99 -19.78 -21.16
C LEU A 416 7.01 -18.87 -20.42
N GLU A 417 5.88 -18.61 -21.07
CA GLU A 417 4.73 -17.95 -20.47
C GLU A 417 3.80 -18.99 -19.85
N ARG A 418 3.48 -18.82 -18.58
CA ARG A 418 2.47 -19.58 -17.85
C ARG A 418 1.35 -18.66 -17.38
N ASP A 419 0.13 -19.17 -17.33
CA ASP A 419 -0.98 -18.47 -16.68
C ASP A 419 -0.90 -18.56 -15.15
N GLU A 420 -1.85 -17.96 -14.45
CA GLU A 420 -1.97 -17.95 -12.99
C GLU A 420 -1.99 -19.34 -12.32
N ALA A 421 -2.49 -20.35 -13.04
CA ALA A 421 -2.54 -21.74 -12.58
C ALA A 421 -1.21 -22.47 -12.85
N GLY A 422 -0.26 -21.83 -13.51
CA GLY A 422 1.02 -22.40 -13.91
C GLY A 422 0.96 -23.19 -15.23
N LYS A 423 -0.16 -23.14 -15.96
CA LYS A 423 -0.30 -23.85 -17.23
C LYS A 423 0.44 -23.10 -18.33
N GLU A 424 1.21 -23.84 -19.12
CA GLU A 424 1.96 -23.29 -20.26
C GLU A 424 1.01 -22.68 -21.30
N ARG A 425 1.34 -21.47 -21.75
CA ARG A 425 0.62 -20.75 -22.79
C ARG A 425 1.45 -20.62 -24.05
N TYR A 426 2.65 -20.06 -23.91
CA TYR A 426 3.48 -19.70 -25.06
C TYR A 426 4.97 -19.86 -24.77
N ARG A 427 5.76 -20.06 -25.83
CA ARG A 427 7.21 -20.18 -25.78
C ARG A 427 7.86 -19.13 -26.67
N PHE A 428 8.96 -18.58 -26.19
CA PHE A 428 9.68 -17.53 -26.88
C PHE A 428 11.17 -17.81 -26.87
N GLN A 429 11.85 -17.40 -27.93
CA GLN A 429 13.30 -17.34 -28.01
C GLN A 429 13.76 -15.95 -27.58
N GLU A 430 14.78 -15.88 -26.73
CA GLU A 430 15.43 -14.60 -26.45
C GLU A 430 16.24 -14.16 -27.67
N VAL A 431 15.88 -13.01 -28.26
CA VAL A 431 16.55 -12.44 -29.43
C VAL A 431 17.68 -11.53 -29.01
N SER A 432 17.45 -10.71 -27.99
CA SER A 432 18.45 -9.79 -27.48
C SER A 432 18.18 -9.42 -26.03
N ARG A 433 19.25 -9.01 -25.33
CA ARG A 433 19.19 -8.49 -23.98
C ARG A 433 20.09 -7.28 -23.85
N SER A 434 19.52 -6.18 -23.37
CA SER A 434 20.21 -4.91 -23.09
C SER A 434 20.18 -4.60 -21.59
N GLN A 435 20.56 -3.39 -21.18
CA GLN A 435 20.49 -2.98 -19.76
C GLN A 435 19.04 -2.79 -19.26
N ASP A 436 18.12 -2.49 -20.18
CA ASP A 436 16.75 -2.07 -19.86
C ASP A 436 15.65 -2.95 -20.47
N ILE A 437 15.97 -3.70 -21.54
CA ILE A 437 15.01 -4.50 -22.30
C ILE A 437 15.52 -5.91 -22.58
N ILE A 438 14.66 -6.92 -22.38
CA ILE A 438 14.78 -8.28 -22.92
C ILE A 438 13.81 -8.42 -24.08
N GLN A 439 14.29 -8.78 -25.27
CA GLN A 439 13.46 -9.01 -26.45
C GLN A 439 13.26 -10.51 -26.66
N LEU A 440 11.99 -10.90 -26.71
CA LEU A 440 11.54 -12.26 -26.89
C LEU A 440 10.81 -12.38 -28.22
N PHE A 441 10.93 -13.54 -28.88
CA PHE A 441 10.26 -13.81 -30.16
C PHE A 441 9.59 -15.17 -30.16
N ASP A 442 8.31 -15.19 -30.51
CA ASP A 442 7.58 -16.42 -30.78
C ASP A 442 7.52 -16.66 -32.29
N ASN A 443 8.30 -17.64 -32.73
CA ASN A 443 8.44 -18.03 -34.13
C ASN A 443 7.13 -18.59 -34.73
N THR A 444 6.25 -19.17 -33.91
CA THR A 444 5.00 -19.80 -34.36
C THR A 444 3.92 -18.77 -34.70
N ARG A 445 3.94 -17.63 -34.01
CA ARG A 445 2.97 -16.54 -34.16
C ARG A 445 3.56 -15.33 -34.89
N GLY A 446 4.88 -15.27 -35.06
CA GLY A 446 5.57 -14.12 -35.64
C GLY A 446 5.41 -12.86 -34.78
N VAL A 447 5.47 -12.99 -33.45
CA VAL A 447 5.26 -11.86 -32.52
C VAL A 447 6.45 -11.68 -31.59
N TYR A 448 6.67 -10.44 -31.19
CA TYR A 448 7.72 -10.08 -30.23
C TYR A 448 7.13 -9.58 -28.93
N LEU A 449 7.79 -9.91 -27.83
CA LEU A 449 7.60 -9.26 -26.54
C LEU A 449 8.87 -8.51 -26.15
N ASP A 450 8.72 -7.27 -25.70
CA ASP A 450 9.80 -6.50 -25.10
C ASP A 450 9.51 -6.36 -23.59
N ILE A 451 10.24 -7.09 -22.75
CA ILE A 451 10.20 -6.92 -21.29
C ILE A 451 11.04 -5.70 -20.95
N ASN A 452 10.38 -4.58 -20.62
CA ASN A 452 11.02 -3.30 -20.31
C ASN A 452 10.98 -3.06 -18.79
N LEU A 453 12.14 -3.06 -18.14
CA LEU A 453 12.26 -2.89 -16.70
C LEU A 453 12.40 -1.44 -16.24
N VAL A 454 12.54 -0.49 -17.17
CA VAL A 454 12.51 0.94 -16.85
C VAL A 454 11.05 1.35 -16.63
N ASP A 455 10.18 0.94 -17.54
CA ASP A 455 8.75 1.23 -17.48
C ASP A 455 7.97 0.19 -16.67
N MET A 456 8.63 -0.90 -16.27
CA MET A 456 8.02 -2.08 -15.62
C MET A 456 6.82 -2.61 -16.39
N GLN A 457 7.00 -2.77 -17.71
CA GLN A 457 5.96 -3.18 -18.65
C GLN A 457 6.47 -4.21 -19.64
N VAL A 458 5.58 -5.13 -20.04
CA VAL A 458 5.78 -6.03 -21.18
C VAL A 458 5.04 -5.45 -22.37
N TRP A 459 5.77 -5.19 -23.45
CA TRP A 459 5.23 -4.63 -24.68
C TRP A 459 5.08 -5.70 -25.75
N TYR A 460 4.02 -5.62 -26.53
CA TYR A 460 3.75 -6.48 -27.68
C TYR A 460 4.00 -5.75 -29.00
N ARG A 461 4.50 -6.48 -30.01
CA ARG A 461 4.52 -6.03 -31.42
C ARG A 461 4.50 -7.20 -32.41
N ARG A 462 4.00 -6.94 -33.63
CA ARG A 462 3.88 -7.94 -34.71
C ARG A 462 5.11 -8.09 -35.60
N GLU A 463 6.03 -7.14 -35.57
CA GLU A 463 7.21 -7.17 -36.44
C GLU A 463 8.40 -6.49 -35.75
N ALA A 464 9.62 -6.85 -36.17
CA ALA A 464 10.83 -6.25 -35.65
C ALA A 464 10.86 -4.76 -35.99
N GLY A 465 10.95 -3.91 -34.97
CA GLY A 465 10.94 -2.45 -35.14
C GLY A 465 9.55 -1.81 -35.33
N GLY A 466 8.47 -2.61 -35.35
CA GLY A 466 7.11 -2.10 -35.47
C GLY A 466 6.60 -1.38 -34.21
N ASN A 467 5.42 -0.76 -34.33
CA ASN A 467 4.74 -0.07 -33.23
C ASN A 467 4.50 -1.02 -32.05
N LYS A 468 4.79 -0.53 -30.84
CA LYS A 468 4.60 -1.26 -29.59
C LYS A 468 3.24 -0.95 -28.99
N SER A 469 2.65 -1.92 -28.32
CA SER A 469 1.46 -1.73 -27.48
C SER A 469 1.69 -2.37 -26.11
N PRO A 470 1.28 -1.71 -25.01
CA PRO A 470 1.46 -2.29 -23.69
C PRO A 470 0.58 -3.54 -23.59
N LEU A 471 1.16 -4.65 -23.15
CA LEU A 471 0.46 -5.92 -23.00
C LEU A 471 0.21 -6.24 -21.53
N TYR A 472 1.27 -6.14 -20.70
CA TYR A 472 1.22 -6.42 -19.27
C TYR A 472 2.00 -5.38 -18.47
N GLU A 473 1.57 -5.15 -17.24
CA GLU A 473 2.36 -4.51 -16.19
C GLU A 473 3.15 -5.58 -15.42
N ILE A 474 4.38 -5.26 -15.03
CA ILE A 474 5.25 -6.17 -14.28
C ILE A 474 4.99 -5.98 -12.79
N ILE A 475 4.63 -7.05 -12.09
CA ILE A 475 4.44 -7.05 -10.64
C ILE A 475 5.79 -7.15 -9.94
N TRP A 476 6.58 -8.16 -10.31
CA TRP A 476 7.92 -8.34 -9.78
C TRP A 476 8.81 -9.14 -10.74
N THR A 477 10.12 -9.05 -10.54
CA THR A 477 11.12 -9.83 -11.27
C THR A 477 12.03 -10.60 -10.32
N LYS A 478 12.59 -11.73 -10.77
CA LYS A 478 13.67 -12.46 -10.08
C LYS A 478 14.77 -12.79 -11.07
N GLY A 479 16.02 -12.73 -10.59
CA GLY A 479 17.19 -13.11 -11.34
C GLY A 479 18.16 -13.99 -10.58
#